data_AF-A0A7K3Y9P5-F1
#
_entry.id   AF-A0A7K3Y9P5-F1
#
_cell.length_a   1.000
_cell.length_b   1.000
_cell.length_c   1.000
_cell.angle_alpha   90.00
_cell.angle_beta   90.00
_cell.angle_gamma   90.00
#
_symmetry.space_group_name_H-M   'P 1'
#
loop_
_entity.id
_entity.type
_entity.pdbx_description
1 polymer ?
#
loop_
_entity_poly.entity_id
_entity_poly.type
_entity_poly.pdbx_seq_one_letter_code
_entity_poly.pdbx_strand_id
1 'polypeptide(L)'
;DIYPCRVAGFSRTLDADPFRSGDRVAGCLTARELVRECYGEEIGVESTCPLDAVRSEPFIARCCRSERGGLRHWNGMFGAVVHWGASPREIAEAVVNVAAAWRDGDG
;
A
#
# COMPACT_ATOMS: atom_id res chain seq x y z
N ASP A 1 4.44 11.51 -15.45
CA ASP A 1 3.72 10.81 -14.37
C ASP A 1 2.36 11.43 -14.15
N ILE A 2 1.38 10.59 -13.79
CA ILE A 2 0.02 11.01 -13.45
C ILE A 2 -0.32 10.43 -12.07
N TYR A 3 -0.95 11.25 -11.23
CA TYR A 3 -1.27 10.90 -9.86
C TYR A 3 -2.76 10.57 -9.70
N PRO A 4 -3.17 9.80 -8.68
CA PRO A 4 -4.54 9.29 -8.63
C PRO A 4 -5.60 10.37 -8.38
N CYS A 5 -5.28 11.46 -7.68
CA CYS A 5 -6.28 12.47 -7.33
C CYS A 5 -5.70 13.88 -7.13
N ARG A 6 -6.40 14.90 -7.64
CA ARG A 6 -6.04 16.32 -7.49
C ARG A 6 -6.00 16.82 -6.05
N VAL A 7 -6.73 16.16 -5.14
CA VAL A 7 -6.75 16.51 -3.71
C VAL A 7 -5.35 16.41 -3.09
N ALA A 8 -4.48 15.58 -3.64
CA ALA A 8 -3.09 15.49 -3.21
C ALA A 8 -2.22 16.67 -3.68
N GLY A 9 -2.78 17.64 -4.42
CA GLY A 9 -2.08 18.85 -4.86
C GLY A 9 -1.22 18.69 -6.11
N PHE A 10 -1.38 17.58 -6.84
CA PHE A 10 -0.64 17.34 -8.08
C PHE A 10 -1.28 18.07 -9.25
N SER A 11 -0.44 18.55 -10.16
CA SER A 11 -0.85 19.30 -11.35
C SER A 11 -1.51 18.45 -12.43
N ARG A 12 -1.29 17.13 -12.41
CA ARG A 12 -1.83 16.20 -13.40
C ARG A 12 -2.33 14.92 -12.76
N THR A 13 -3.62 14.63 -12.91
CA THR A 13 -4.29 13.56 -12.16
C THR A 13 -5.33 12.77 -12.94
N LEU A 14 -5.53 11.50 -12.56
CA LEU A 14 -6.45 10.59 -13.25
C LEU A 14 -7.91 11.06 -13.19
N ASP A 15 -8.30 11.74 -12.12
CA ASP A 15 -9.67 12.23 -11.90
C ASP A 15 -10.03 13.48 -12.70
N ALA A 16 -9.06 14.14 -13.34
CA ALA A 16 -9.27 15.43 -14.01
C ALA A 16 -8.63 15.53 -15.41
N ASP A 17 -7.58 14.76 -15.69
CA ASP A 17 -6.82 14.87 -16.93
C ASP A 17 -6.96 13.62 -17.81
N PRO A 18 -7.01 13.78 -19.15
CA PRO A 18 -6.98 12.66 -20.05
C PRO A 18 -5.61 11.95 -20.02
N PHE A 19 -5.67 10.63 -20.16
CA PHE A 19 -4.49 9.79 -20.29
C PHE A 19 -3.77 10.02 -21.63
N ARG A 20 -2.44 9.94 -21.63
CA ARG A 20 -1.60 10.02 -22.83
C ARG A 20 -0.69 8.80 -22.93
N SER A 21 -0.40 8.36 -24.15
CA SER A 21 0.55 7.26 -24.39
C SER A 21 1.90 7.57 -23.72
N GLY A 22 2.43 6.59 -22.97
CA GLY A 22 3.67 6.73 -22.21
C GLY A 22 3.51 7.24 -20.77
N ASP A 23 2.29 7.61 -20.34
CA ASP A 23 2.05 7.97 -18.95
C ASP A 23 2.22 6.77 -18.01
N ARG A 24 2.84 7.02 -16.85
CA ARG A 24 2.95 6.07 -15.73
C ARG A 24 2.09 6.59 -14.57
N VAL A 25 1.25 5.71 -14.04
CA VAL A 25 0.37 6.02 -12.91
C VAL A 25 1.01 5.52 -11.63
N ALA A 26 1.18 6.37 -10.62
CA ALA A 26 1.55 5.92 -9.29
C ALA A 26 0.31 5.39 -8.54
N GLY A 27 0.34 4.14 -8.08
CA GLY A 27 -0.78 3.60 -7.33
C GLY A 27 -0.58 2.18 -6.79
N CYS A 28 -1.34 1.81 -5.77
CA CYS A 28 -1.33 0.44 -5.24
C CYS A 28 -2.16 -0.50 -6.13
N LEU A 29 -2.30 -1.76 -5.70
CA LEU A 29 -3.12 -2.76 -6.39
C LEU A 29 -4.56 -2.27 -6.71
N THR A 30 -5.19 -1.54 -5.79
CA THR A 30 -6.53 -0.95 -6.01
C THR A 30 -6.53 0.06 -7.14
N ALA A 31 -5.50 0.92 -7.23
CA ALA A 31 -5.39 1.86 -8.34
C ALA A 31 -5.19 1.13 -9.67
N ARG A 32 -4.43 0.02 -9.68
CA ARG A 32 -4.27 -0.83 -10.87
C ARG A 32 -5.58 -1.43 -11.34
N GLU A 33 -6.43 -1.90 -10.42
CA GLU A 33 -7.75 -2.44 -10.75
C GLU A 33 -8.66 -1.35 -11.35
N LEU A 34 -8.71 -0.17 -10.71
CA LEU A 34 -9.48 0.99 -11.20
C LEU A 34 -9.01 1.46 -12.58
N VAL A 35 -7.70 1.59 -12.77
CA VAL A 35 -7.11 2.00 -14.05
C VAL A 35 -7.50 1.02 -15.15
N ARG A 36 -7.38 -0.28 -14.87
CA ARG A 36 -7.75 -1.32 -15.84
C ARG A 36 -9.23 -1.26 -16.21
N GLU A 37 -10.11 -1.11 -15.22
CA GLU A 37 -11.56 -1.09 -15.44
C GLU A 37 -12.04 0.16 -16.16
N CYS A 38 -11.48 1.33 -15.86
CA CYS A 38 -11.94 2.60 -16.41
C CYS A 38 -11.21 3.03 -17.68
N TYR A 39 -9.98 2.56 -17.91
CA TYR A 39 -9.10 3.07 -18.96
C TYR A 39 -8.37 1.99 -19.78
N GLY A 40 -8.52 0.71 -19.44
CA GLY A 40 -7.94 -0.42 -20.17
C GLY A 40 -6.57 -0.90 -19.66
N GLU A 41 -6.03 -1.94 -20.30
CA GLU A 41 -4.82 -2.65 -19.84
C GLU A 41 -3.49 -2.03 -20.31
N GLU A 42 -3.54 -1.08 -21.25
CA GLU A 42 -2.34 -0.46 -21.83
C GLU A 42 -1.65 0.52 -20.87
N ILE A 43 -2.27 0.81 -19.73
CA ILE A 43 -1.78 1.78 -18.77
C ILE A 43 -0.96 1.09 -17.67
N GLY A 44 0.33 1.42 -17.65
CA GLY A 44 1.24 0.97 -16.61
C GLY A 44 0.97 1.66 -15.26
N VAL A 45 0.83 0.85 -14.20
CA VAL A 45 0.75 1.33 -12.81
C VAL A 45 2.03 0.95 -12.07
N GLU A 46 2.73 1.95 -11.57
CA GLU A 46 3.87 1.79 -10.66
C GLU A 46 3.37 1.59 -9.24
N SER A 47 3.71 0.44 -8.65
CA SER A 47 3.25 0.11 -7.31
C SER A 47 3.79 1.09 -6.27
N THR A 48 2.87 1.72 -5.55
CA THR A 48 3.17 2.48 -4.32
C THR A 48 2.75 1.72 -3.06
N CYS A 49 2.55 0.40 -3.16
CA CYS A 49 2.10 -0.40 -2.01
C CYS A 49 3.14 -0.35 -0.88
N PRO A 50 2.77 0.05 0.36
CA PRO A 50 3.70 0.06 1.48
C PRO A 50 4.35 -1.30 1.76
N LEU A 51 3.68 -2.39 1.39
CA LEU A 51 4.20 -3.74 1.51
C LEU A 51 5.36 -4.04 0.55
N ASP A 52 5.39 -3.40 -0.62
CA ASP A 52 6.49 -3.56 -1.59
C ASP A 52 7.74 -2.76 -1.16
N ALA A 53 7.59 -1.84 -0.20
CA ALA A 53 8.66 -1.03 0.36
C ALA A 53 9.32 -1.65 1.61
N VAL A 54 8.83 -2.79 2.11
CA VAL A 54 9.43 -3.48 3.27
C VAL A 54 10.84 -3.97 2.92
N ARG A 55 11.82 -3.70 3.79
CA ARG A 55 13.25 -4.05 3.59
C ARG A 55 13.90 -4.74 4.80
N SER A 56 13.22 -4.75 5.94
CA SER A 56 13.72 -5.33 7.19
C SER A 56 12.55 -5.79 8.04
N GLU A 57 12.84 -6.75 8.91
CA GLU A 57 11.95 -7.21 9.97
C GLU A 57 12.44 -6.72 11.35
N PRO A 58 11.53 -6.53 12.33
CA PRO A 58 10.08 -6.53 12.14
C PRO A 58 9.63 -5.26 11.43
N PHE A 59 8.55 -5.34 10.63
CA PHE A 59 7.96 -4.16 9.99
C PHE A 59 6.54 -3.88 10.47
N ILE A 60 6.08 -2.64 10.25
CA ILE A 60 4.66 -2.28 10.28
C ILE A 60 4.33 -1.52 9.00
N ALA A 61 3.34 -2.00 8.26
CA ALA A 61 2.91 -1.39 7.00
C ALA A 61 1.40 -1.18 6.98
N ARG A 62 0.95 -0.14 6.27
CA ARG A 62 -0.47 0.09 6.02
C ARG A 62 -0.93 -0.58 4.73
N CYS A 63 -2.14 -1.12 4.74
CA CYS A 63 -2.79 -1.69 3.56
C CYS A 63 -4.28 -1.34 3.49
N CYS A 64 -4.82 -1.11 2.29
CA CYS A 64 -6.27 -0.88 2.10
C CYS A 64 -7.07 -2.19 2.13
N ARG A 65 -6.37 -3.33 2.04
CA ARG A 65 -6.96 -4.66 2.01
C ARG A 65 -6.93 -5.23 3.42
N SER A 66 -8.06 -5.18 4.10
CA SER A 66 -8.20 -5.63 5.50
C SER A 66 -7.88 -7.11 5.64
N GLU A 67 -8.10 -7.92 4.59
CA GLU A 67 -7.75 -9.34 4.56
C GLU A 67 -6.24 -9.60 4.65
N ARG A 68 -5.40 -8.59 4.39
CA ARG A 68 -3.95 -8.67 4.56
C ARG A 68 -3.49 -8.24 5.95
N GLY A 69 -4.40 -7.85 6.84
CA GLY A 69 -4.10 -7.33 8.17
C GLY A 69 -3.56 -8.39 9.15
N GLY A 70 -2.99 -7.93 10.26
CA GLY A 70 -2.47 -8.76 11.34
C GLY A 70 -0.97 -9.09 11.22
N LEU A 71 -0.50 -9.92 12.14
CA LEU A 71 0.87 -10.44 12.15
C LEU A 71 1.06 -11.46 11.03
N ARG A 72 2.13 -11.31 10.26
CA ARG A 72 2.39 -12.16 9.10
C ARG A 72 3.80 -12.03 8.56
N HIS A 73 4.15 -12.97 7.70
CA HIS A 73 5.30 -12.84 6.81
C HIS A 73 4.87 -12.19 5.50
N TRP A 74 5.70 -11.29 4.99
CA TRP A 74 5.58 -10.69 3.68
C TRP A 74 6.93 -10.67 2.99
N ASN A 75 7.03 -11.32 1.81
CA ASN A 75 8.30 -11.50 1.09
C ASN A 75 9.43 -12.03 1.99
N GLY A 76 9.11 -12.99 2.86
CA GLY A 76 10.08 -13.60 3.79
C GLY A 76 10.37 -12.80 5.06
N MET A 77 9.89 -11.55 5.18
CA MET A 77 10.11 -10.72 6.37
C MET A 77 8.89 -10.77 7.29
N PHE A 78 9.11 -10.87 8.60
CA PHE A 78 8.06 -10.82 9.60
C PHE A 78 7.62 -9.38 9.93
N GLY A 79 6.33 -9.19 10.17
CA GLY A 79 5.80 -7.90 10.60
C GLY A 79 4.30 -7.88 10.85
N ALA A 80 3.75 -6.68 10.99
CA ALA A 80 2.33 -6.42 11.09
C ALA A 80 1.83 -5.58 9.93
N VAL A 81 0.61 -5.87 9.49
CA VAL A 81 -0.12 -5.05 8.54
C VAL A 81 -1.36 -4.50 9.22
N VAL A 82 -1.56 -3.19 9.12
CA VAL A 82 -2.76 -2.51 9.65
C VAL A 82 -3.55 -1.89 8.51
N HIS A 83 -4.87 -1.87 8.66
CA HIS A 83 -5.73 -1.28 7.65
C HIS A 83 -5.50 0.25 7.56
N TRP A 84 -5.69 0.86 6.38
CA TRP A 84 -5.57 2.33 6.24
C TRP A 84 -6.51 3.11 7.15
N GLY A 85 -7.69 2.56 7.43
CA GLY A 85 -8.65 3.09 8.38
C GLY A 85 -8.46 2.64 9.83
N ALA A 86 -7.33 2.01 10.17
CA ALA A 86 -7.06 1.59 11.55
C ALA A 86 -6.97 2.81 12.48
N SER A 87 -7.66 2.70 13.62
CA SER A 87 -7.61 3.67 14.70
C SER A 87 -6.21 3.75 15.33
N PRO A 88 -5.89 4.85 16.03
CA PRO A 88 -4.63 4.95 16.78
C PRO A 88 -4.41 3.80 17.76
N ARG A 89 -5.50 3.29 18.37
CA ARG A 89 -5.46 2.14 19.28
C ARG A 89 -5.03 0.87 18.55
N GLU A 90 -5.67 0.53 17.43
CA GLU A 90 -5.33 -0.67 16.65
C GLU A 90 -3.88 -0.62 16.15
N ILE A 91 -3.39 0.56 15.78
CA ILE A 91 -1.98 0.75 15.38
C ILE A 91 -1.05 0.50 16.58
N ALA A 92 -1.35 1.07 17.76
CA ALA A 92 -0.54 0.86 18.96
C ALA A 92 -0.53 -0.62 19.39
N GLU A 93 -1.68 -1.29 19.34
CA GLU A 93 -1.79 -2.73 19.61
C GLU A 93 -0.96 -3.55 18.61
N ALA A 94 -0.98 -3.20 17.32
CA ALA A 94 -0.15 -3.87 16.33
C ALA A 94 1.36 -3.72 16.60
N VAL A 95 1.80 -2.55 17.07
CA VAL A 95 3.21 -2.32 17.48
C VAL A 95 3.60 -3.24 18.64
N VAL A 96 2.77 -3.30 19.68
CA VAL A 96 3.04 -4.14 20.85
C VAL A 96 3.06 -5.62 20.45
N ASN A 97 2.08 -6.05 19.67
CA ASN A 97 1.92 -7.44 19.27
C ASN A 97 3.07 -7.91 18.37
N VAL A 98 3.50 -7.10 17.38
CA VAL A 98 4.62 -7.48 16.50
C VAL A 98 5.94 -7.52 17.27
N ALA A 99 6.17 -6.57 18.18
CA ALA A 99 7.38 -6.55 18.98
C ALA A 99 7.44 -7.70 19.99
N ALA A 100 6.30 -8.12 20.55
CA ALA A 100 6.23 -9.30 21.41
C ALA A 100 6.49 -10.58 20.63
N ALA A 101 5.75 -10.80 19.54
CA ALA A 101 5.90 -11.99 18.70
C ALA A 101 7.31 -12.13 18.09
N TRP A 102 7.94 -11.02 17.71
CA TRP A 102 9.33 -11.02 17.21
C TRP A 102 10.32 -11.46 18.28
N ARG A 103 10.16 -11.00 19.52
CA ARG A 103 11.01 -11.40 20.66
C ARG A 103 10.86 -12.88 21.01
N ASP A 104 9.63 -13.40 20.95
CA ASP A 104 9.35 -14.80 21.29
C ASP A 104 9.86 -15.77 20.21
N GLY A 105 10.10 -15.29 18.99
CA GLY A 105 10.57 -16.07 17.83
C GLY A 105 12.07 -16.04 17.56
N ASP A 106 12.90 -15.55 18.51
CA ASP A 106 14.35 -15.32 18.36
C ASP A 106 14.70 -14.34 17.22
N GLY A 107 14.01 -13.21 17.19
CA GLY A 107 14.29 -12.11 16.26
C GLY A 107 15.65 -11.44 16.38
#